data_AF-A0A1T5FW57-F1
#
_entry.id   AF-A0A1T5FW57-F1
#
_cell.length_a   1.000
_cell.length_b   1.000
_cell.length_c   1.000
_cell.angle_alpha   90.00
_cell.angle_beta   90.00
_cell.angle_gamma   90.00
#
_symmetry.space_group_name_H-M   'P 1'
#
loop_
_entity.id
_entity.type
_entity.pdbx_description
1 polymer ?
#
loop_
_entity_poly.entity_id
_entity_poly.type
_entity_poly.pdbx_seq_one_letter_code
_entity_poly.pdbx_strand_id
1 'polypeptide(L)' 'MRRVIGIDIHRTFGEVVIWDGGILRHAGRVDMTRTALEGFGKGLRSTDEVVIEATGNCMAV' A
#
# COMPACT_ATOMS: atom_id res chain seq x y z
N MET A 1 12.35 13.94 5.47
CA MET A 1 12.25 12.77 4.56
C MET A 1 10.77 12.45 4.39
N ARG A 2 10.34 11.97 3.21
CA ARG A 2 8.93 11.63 2.97
C ARG A 2 8.60 10.26 3.54
N ARG A 3 7.35 10.08 3.97
CA ARG A 3 6.83 8.78 4.41
C ARG A 3 6.53 7.95 3.17
N VAL A 4 7.01 6.71 3.14
CA VAL A 4 6.84 5.77 2.01
C VAL A 4 5.92 4.64 2.43
N ILE A 5 4.98 4.30 1.57
CA ILE A 5 3.99 3.25 1.76
C ILE A 5 4.28 2.15 0.74
N GLY A 6 4.86 1.04 1.19
CA GLY A 6 5.08 -0.14 0.36
C GLY A 6 3.86 -1.04 0.39
N ILE A 7 3.39 -1.46 -0.79
CA ILE A 7 2.28 -2.39 -0.95
C ILE A 7 2.73 -3.56 -1.83
N ASP A 8 2.82 -4.74 -1.24
CA ASP A 8 2.97 -6.03 -1.91
C ASP A 8 1.57 -6.56 -2.24
N ILE A 9 1.30 -6.89 -3.50
CA ILE A 9 -0.07 -7.01 -4.01
C ILE A 9 -0.38 -8.46 -4.39
N HIS A 10 -1.43 -9.01 -3.78
CA HIS A 10 -2.08 -10.25 -4.19
C HIS A 10 -3.50 -9.97 -4.73
N ARG A 11 -4.12 -10.94 -5.42
CA ARG A 11 -5.47 -10.80 -6.00
C ARG A 11 -6.59 -10.48 -5.01
N THR A 12 -6.38 -10.72 -3.72
CA THR A 12 -7.42 -10.58 -2.68
C THR A 12 -7.03 -9.59 -1.58
N PHE A 13 -5.74 -9.34 -1.39
CA PHE A 13 -5.24 -8.41 -0.39
C PHE A 13 -3.90 -7.81 -0.82
N GLY A 14 -3.55 -6.67 -0.23
CA GLY A 14 -2.22 -6.06 -0.32
C GLY A 14 -1.61 -5.98 1.07
N GLU A 15 -0.37 -6.45 1.24
CA GLU A 15 0.39 -6.35 2.48
C GLU A 15 1.07 -4.98 2.54
N VAL A 16 0.85 -4.23 3.63
CA VAL A 16 1.28 -2.84 3.74
C VAL A 16 2.40 -2.69 4.76
N VAL A 17 3.45 -1.98 4.34
CA VAL A 17 4.55 -1.53 5.20
C VAL A 17 4.69 -0.02 5.07
N ILE A 18 4.94 0.65 6.20
CA ILE A 18 5.16 2.09 6.26
C ILE A 18 6.60 2.33 6.70
N TRP A 19 7.32 3.08 5.88
CA TRP A 19 8.61 3.65 6.24
C TRP A 19 8.44 5.14 6.57
N ASP A 20 8.85 5.56 7.76
CA ASP A 20 8.83 6.96 8.18
C ASP A 20 10.06 7.26 9.03
N GLY A 21 10.89 8.21 8.60
CA GLY A 21 12.07 8.65 9.35
C GLY A 21 13.08 7.55 9.68
N GLY A 22 13.28 6.57 8.79
CA GLY A 22 14.20 5.46 9.02
C GLY A 22 13.59 4.26 9.76
N ILE A 23 12.32 4.36 10.19
CA ILE A 23 11.64 3.30 10.94
C ILE A 23 10.65 2.60 10.00
N LEU A 24 10.74 1.27 9.95
CA LEU A 24 9.75 0.42 9.28
C LEU A 24 8.68 -0.04 10.27
N ARG A 25 7.43 0.05 9.86
CA ARG A 25 6.27 -0.50 10.59
C ARG A 25 5.41 -1.33 9.65
N HIS A 26 5.13 -2.56 10.07
CA HIS A 26 4.10 -3.39 9.47
C HIS A 26 2.71 -2.80 9.75
N ALA A 27 1.94 -2.51 8.70
CA ALA A 27 0.64 -1.84 8.81
C ALA A 27 -0.54 -2.80 8.60
N GLY A 28 -0.27 -4.07 8.29
CA GLY A 28 -1.27 -5.10 8.05
C GLY A 28 -1.72 -5.13 6.59
N ARG A 29 -2.89 -5.75 6.36
CA ARG A 29 -3.44 -5.98 5.02
C ARG A 29 -4.57 -5.03 4.69
N VAL A 30 -4.70 -4.72 3.41
CA VAL A 30 -5.87 -4.06 2.81
C VAL A 30 -6.53 -5.04 1.83
N ASP A 31 -7.85 -5.19 1.88
CA ASP A 31 -8.57 -6.02 0.91
C ASP A 31 -8.52 -5.37 -0.48
N MET A 32 -8.37 -6.17 -1.55
CA MET A 32 -8.40 -5.69 -2.95
C MET A 32 -9.83 -5.44 -3.45
N THR A 33 -10.67 -4.81 -2.62
CA THR A 33 -11.97 -4.27 -3.05
C THR A 33 -11.85 -2.76 -3.22
N ARG A 34 -12.64 -2.19 -4.15
CA ARG A 34 -12.70 -0.73 -4.36
C ARG A 34 -12.92 0.02 -3.04
N THR A 35 -13.92 -0.38 -2.26
CA THR A 35 -14.29 0.30 -1.01
C THR A 35 -13.16 0.27 0.02
N ALA A 36 -12.45 -0.86 0.15
CA ALA A 36 -11.33 -0.98 1.08
C ALA A 36 -10.13 -0.13 0.64
N LEU A 37 -9.80 -0.14 -0.66
CA LEU A 37 -8.74 0.70 -1.23
C LEU A 37 -9.06 2.20 -1.11
N GLU A 38 -10.31 2.61 -1.33
CA GLU A 38 -10.76 3.99 -1.11
C GLU A 38 -10.66 4.39 0.38
N GLY A 39 -11.05 3.49 1.28
CA GLY A 39 -10.90 3.69 2.72
C GLY A 39 -9.45 3.85 3.15
N PHE A 40 -8.56 2.98 2.62
CA PHE A 40 -7.12 3.07 2.82
C PHE A 40 -6.55 4.40 2.29
N GLY A 41 -6.92 4.78 1.06
CA GLY A 41 -6.47 6.01 0.41
C GLY A 41 -6.82 7.27 1.19
N LYS A 42 -7.99 7.31 1.86
CA LYS A 42 -8.38 8.43 2.74
C LYS A 42 -7.47 8.60 3.96
N GLY A 43 -6.71 7.58 4.35
CA GLY A 43 -5.74 7.64 5.45
C GLY A 43 -4.35 8.14 5.05
N LEU A 44 -4.12 8.33 3.75
CA LEU A 44 -2.84 8.82 3.23
C LEU A 44 -2.72 10.34 3.36
N ARG A 45 -1.49 10.81 3.50
CA ARG A 45 -1.12 12.22 3.40
C ARG A 45 -0.85 12.54 1.94
N SER A 46 -1.08 13.79 1.54
CA SER A 46 -0.74 14.27 0.20
C SER A 46 0.75 14.21 -0.14
N THR A 47 1.60 14.00 0.87
CA THR A 47 3.06 13.90 0.74
C THR A 47 3.58 12.47 0.85
N ASP A 48 2.70 11.48 1.01
CA ASP A 48 3.10 10.08 1.02
C ASP A 48 3.51 9.65 -0.39
N GLU A 49 4.62 8.91 -0.47
CA GLU A 49 5.01 8.21 -1.69
C GLU A 49 4.51 6.76 -1.58
N VAL A 50 3.61 6.37 -2.48
CA VAL A 50 3.06 5.01 -2.53
C VAL A 50 3.84 4.21 -3.56
N VAL A 51 4.44 3.13 -3.12
CA VAL A 51 5.15 2.16 -3.97
C VAL A 51 4.33 0.89 -4.00
N ILE A 52 3.91 0.50 -5.19
CA ILE A 52 3.09 -0.69 -5.42
C ILE A 52 3.96 -1.70 -6.16
N GLU A 53 3.92 -2.96 -5.74
CA GLU A 53 4.59 -4.05 -6.44
C GLU A 53 4.16 -4.11 -7.92
N ALA A 54 5.15 -4.16 -8.82
CA ALA A 54 4.92 -4.44 -10.23
C ALA A 54 4.95 -5.96 -10.46
N THR A 55 3.77 -6.59 -10.48
CA THR A 55 3.69 -8.04 -10.71
C THR A 55 3.70 -8.36 -12.21
N GLY A 56 4.33 -9.48 -12.61
CA GLY A 56 4.36 -9.91 -14.02
C GLY A 56 2.99 -10.21 -14.65
N ASN A 57 1.94 -10.22 -13.84
CA ASN A 57 0.55 -10.41 -14.25
C ASN A 57 -0.33 -9.23 -13.81
N CYS A 58 0.14 -7.99 -14.00
CA CYS A 58 -0.63 -6.76 -13.70
C CYS A 58 -2.04 -6.70 -14.33
N MET A 59 -2.38 -7.59 -15.28
CA MET A 59 -3.72 -7.73 -15.84
C MET A 59 -4.67 -8.61 -15.00
N ALA A 60 -4.15 -9.33 -14.01
CA ALA A 60 -4.90 -10.27 -13.18
C ALA A 60 -5.07 -9.83 -11.71
N VAL A 61 -4.57 -8.65 -11.37
CA VAL A 61 -4.83 -7.97 -10.09
C VAL A 61 -5.73 -6.78 -10.34
#